data_AF-A0A409XAW2-F1
#
_entry.id   AF-A0A409XAW2-F1
#
_cell.length_a   1.000
_cell.length_b   1.000
_cell.length_c   1.000
_cell.angle_alpha   90.00
_cell.angle_beta   90.00
_cell.angle_gamma   90.00
#
_symmetry.space_group_name_H-M   'P 1'
#
loop_
_entity.id
_entity.type
_entity.pdbx_description
1 polymer ?
#
loop_
_entity_poly.entity_id
_entity_poly.type
_entity_poly.pdbx_seq_one_letter_code
_entity_poly.pdbx_strand_id
1 'polypeptide(L)'
;MDVGVLILPDERAEVRLRYFANCVWDFRHVSNLLRLGIERRLQFAIGVPGPRLDWFMPRDLSSGTRTKLAALYSSSTTEAPLKYESPTKFIAAYRARVTEILSRPHARAFIGLGGAASWLAQYWGGKELIVDFMQGPSVQSSIFRRGDNDMAHSSSAGLYWDSVSAQEIDILFGHIPHADSNHERWLYPPESVLEKDCDHYTGEWNETMDKMFEFLTKKISANPPKIEPKSRGKWKEWLQTYNRGKWALRGAKPTDQDFEDVLNKLERIGLPRSWDHLPLSKLYLPEEPE
;
A
#
# COMPACT_ATOMS: atom_id res chain seq x y z
N MET A 1 5.81 10.19 -15.67
CA MET A 1 4.79 10.81 -14.81
C MET A 1 3.81 11.67 -15.59
N ASP A 2 4.19 12.24 -16.74
CA ASP A 2 3.39 13.21 -17.50
C ASP A 2 2.00 12.75 -17.97
N VAL A 3 1.77 11.45 -18.06
CA VAL A 3 0.46 10.84 -18.38
C VAL A 3 -0.20 10.15 -17.19
N GLY A 4 0.41 10.25 -16.02
CA GLY A 4 -0.14 9.68 -14.79
C GLY A 4 -1.31 10.50 -14.30
N VAL A 5 -2.31 9.80 -13.77
CA VAL A 5 -3.48 10.37 -13.11
C VAL A 5 -3.45 9.88 -11.67
N LEU A 6 -3.63 10.80 -10.73
CA LEU A 6 -3.69 10.44 -9.31
C LEU A 6 -5.00 9.72 -9.03
N ILE A 7 -4.94 8.56 -8.39
CA ILE A 7 -6.10 7.82 -7.90
C ILE A 7 -6.01 7.73 -6.39
N LEU A 8 -7.05 8.17 -5.70
CA LEU A 8 -7.12 8.17 -4.25
C LEU A 8 -8.28 7.28 -3.77
N PRO A 9 -8.05 6.46 -2.74
CA PRO A 9 -9.06 5.49 -2.28
C PRO A 9 -10.22 6.16 -1.55
N ASP A 10 -9.96 7.27 -0.86
CA ASP A 10 -10.94 7.99 -0.04
C ASP A 10 -10.50 9.44 0.25
N GLU A 11 -11.43 10.19 0.84
CA GLU A 11 -11.25 11.58 1.29
C GLU A 11 -10.17 11.72 2.38
N ARG A 12 -9.88 10.67 3.15
CA ARG A 12 -8.84 10.75 4.19
C ARG A 12 -7.45 10.75 3.54
N ALA A 13 -7.23 9.92 2.51
CA ALA A 13 -5.99 9.91 1.74
C ALA A 13 -5.76 11.25 1.02
N GLU A 14 -6.82 11.80 0.43
CA GLU A 14 -6.85 13.14 -0.19
C GLU A 14 -6.37 14.23 0.79
N VAL A 15 -7.03 14.37 1.93
CA VAL A 15 -6.70 15.41 2.93
C VAL A 15 -5.27 15.26 3.43
N ARG A 16 -4.80 14.03 3.70
CA ARG A 16 -3.43 13.81 4.17
C ARG A 16 -2.40 14.22 3.11
N LEU A 17 -2.62 13.86 1.85
CA LEU A 17 -1.70 14.21 0.78
C LEU A 17 -1.66 15.73 0.57
N ARG A 18 -2.83 16.39 0.57
CA ARG A 18 -2.93 17.86 0.49
C ARG A 18 -2.29 18.58 1.66
N TYR A 19 -2.45 18.08 2.88
CA TYR A 19 -1.79 18.64 4.06
C TYR A 19 -0.28 18.74 3.84
N PHE A 20 0.35 17.66 3.38
CA PHE A 20 1.78 17.68 3.12
C PHE A 20 2.19 18.55 1.94
N ALA A 21 1.38 18.56 0.88
CA ALA A 21 1.63 19.38 -0.29
C ALA A 21 1.68 20.88 0.04
N ASN A 22 0.85 21.32 0.99
CA ASN A 22 0.76 22.72 1.39
C ASN A 22 1.67 23.08 2.58
N CYS A 23 2.03 22.12 3.45
CA CYS A 23 2.87 22.40 4.62
C CYS A 23 4.37 22.24 4.37
N VAL A 24 4.80 21.57 3.30
CA VAL A 24 6.22 21.37 2.99
C VAL A 24 6.64 22.28 1.82
N TRP A 25 7.40 23.33 2.15
CA TRP A 25 7.69 24.46 1.25
C TRP A 25 8.54 24.10 0.02
N ASP A 26 9.22 22.95 0.03
CA ASP A 26 10.12 22.51 -1.05
C ASP A 26 9.43 21.69 -2.15
N PHE A 27 8.12 21.46 -2.06
CA PHE A 27 7.40 20.73 -3.10
C PHE A 27 6.93 21.64 -4.23
N ARG A 28 7.85 21.94 -5.14
CA ARG A 28 7.51 22.55 -6.45
C ARG A 28 7.11 21.53 -7.52
N HIS A 29 7.36 20.25 -7.25
CA HIS A 29 7.11 19.16 -8.19
C HIS A 29 6.30 18.05 -7.53
N VAL A 30 5.26 17.62 -8.22
CA VAL A 30 4.37 16.51 -7.81
C VAL A 30 5.16 15.24 -7.52
N SER A 31 6.28 15.01 -8.21
CA SER A 31 7.18 13.89 -7.92
C SER A 31 7.68 13.86 -6.47
N ASN A 32 7.92 15.03 -5.88
CA ASN A 32 8.41 15.13 -4.50
C ASN A 32 7.26 14.85 -3.52
N LEU A 33 6.06 15.34 -3.82
CA LEU A 33 4.85 15.02 -3.05
C LEU A 33 4.57 13.52 -3.05
N LEU A 34 4.63 12.87 -4.23
CA LEU A 34 4.41 11.42 -4.33
C LEU A 34 5.48 10.62 -3.56
N ARG A 35 6.74 11.04 -3.61
CA ARG A 35 7.82 10.44 -2.81
C ARG A 35 7.55 10.57 -1.31
N LEU A 36 7.11 11.74 -0.86
CA LEU A 36 6.73 11.92 0.53
C LEU A 36 5.50 11.06 0.88
N GLY A 37 4.52 10.97 0.00
CA GLY A 37 3.36 10.08 0.16
C GLY A 37 3.81 8.64 0.40
N ILE A 38 4.79 8.16 -0.37
CA ILE A 38 5.39 6.82 -0.20
C ILE A 38 6.14 6.71 1.13
N GLU A 39 6.94 7.72 1.52
CA GLU A 39 7.65 7.75 2.79
C GLU A 39 6.70 7.71 3.98
N ARG A 40 5.56 8.40 3.89
CA ARG A 40 4.48 8.44 4.87
C ARG A 40 3.49 7.29 4.73
N ARG A 41 3.73 6.37 3.78
CA ARG A 41 2.86 5.23 3.43
C ARG A 41 1.39 5.63 3.24
N LEU A 42 1.16 6.76 2.59
CA LEU A 42 -0.18 7.13 2.16
C LEU A 42 -0.62 6.21 1.03
N GLN A 43 -1.90 5.82 1.05
CA GLN A 43 -2.47 4.99 0.01
C GLN A 43 -2.85 5.84 -1.20
N PHE A 44 -2.34 5.47 -2.37
CA PHE A 44 -2.69 6.07 -3.66
C PHE A 44 -2.24 5.16 -4.82
N ALA A 45 -2.83 5.34 -5.99
CA ALA A 45 -2.37 4.72 -7.22
C ALA A 45 -2.09 5.78 -8.30
N ILE A 46 -1.30 5.39 -9.30
CA ILE A 46 -1.03 6.21 -10.48
C ILE A 46 -1.67 5.50 -11.68
N GLY A 47 -2.87 5.95 -12.04
CA GLY A 47 -3.58 5.48 -13.22
C GLY A 47 -2.92 5.98 -14.50
N VAL A 48 -2.97 5.16 -15.54
CA VAL A 48 -2.55 5.54 -16.90
C VAL A 48 -3.70 5.33 -17.87
N PRO A 49 -4.01 6.31 -18.74
CA PRO A 49 -5.03 6.13 -19.78
C PRO A 49 -4.71 4.94 -20.70
N GLY A 50 -5.73 4.15 -21.03
CA GLY A 50 -5.62 2.98 -21.91
C GLY A 50 -4.78 3.23 -23.19
N PRO A 51 -5.00 4.32 -23.95
CA PRO A 51 -4.22 4.63 -25.15
C PRO A 51 -2.72 4.93 -24.91
N ARG A 52 -2.29 5.13 -23.65
CA ARG A 52 -0.90 5.43 -23.27
C ARG A 52 -0.18 4.26 -22.63
N LEU A 53 -0.86 3.14 -22.37
CA LEU A 53 -0.26 1.97 -21.73
C LEU A 53 0.89 1.35 -22.54
N ASP A 54 0.87 1.48 -23.87
CA ASP A 54 1.90 0.93 -24.75
C ASP A 54 3.28 1.59 -24.52
N TRP A 55 3.32 2.76 -23.89
CA TRP A 55 4.56 3.45 -23.51
C TRP A 55 5.34 2.72 -22.42
N PHE A 56 4.66 1.86 -21.66
CA PHE A 56 5.23 1.10 -20.53
C PHE A 56 5.48 -0.36 -20.89
N MET A 57 5.31 -0.74 -22.16
CA MET A 57 5.61 -2.09 -22.62
C MET A 57 7.13 -2.31 -22.67
N PRO A 58 7.65 -3.37 -22.05
CA PRO A 58 9.04 -3.78 -22.24
C PRO A 58 9.31 -4.03 -23.72
N ARG A 59 10.45 -3.53 -24.22
CA ARG A 59 10.84 -3.68 -25.63
C ARG A 59 11.08 -5.14 -26.03
N ASP A 60 11.66 -5.93 -25.12
CA ASP A 60 12.10 -7.29 -25.39
C ASP A 60 11.46 -8.28 -24.40
N LEU A 61 10.21 -8.67 -24.66
CA LEU A 61 9.54 -9.73 -23.91
C LEU A 61 9.49 -11.02 -24.76
N SER A 62 10.31 -12.00 -24.40
CA SER A 62 10.30 -13.30 -25.09
C SER A 62 8.94 -13.99 -24.97
N SER A 63 8.55 -14.76 -25.99
CA SER A 63 7.28 -15.49 -26.02
C SER A 63 7.08 -16.38 -24.80
N GLY A 64 8.14 -17.08 -24.36
CA GLY A 64 8.08 -17.92 -23.16
C GLY A 64 7.83 -17.13 -21.88
N THR A 65 8.41 -15.94 -21.75
CA THR A 65 8.16 -15.05 -20.59
C THR A 65 6.74 -14.51 -20.63
N ARG A 66 6.24 -14.14 -21.81
CA ARG A 66 4.86 -13.68 -21.99
C ARG A 66 3.85 -14.76 -21.59
N THR A 67 4.07 -16.02 -21.97
CA THR A 67 3.19 -17.13 -21.56
C THR A 67 3.18 -17.35 -20.05
N LYS A 68 4.35 -17.30 -19.39
CA LYS A 68 4.43 -17.42 -17.92
C LYS A 68 3.67 -16.30 -17.21
N LEU A 69 3.83 -15.06 -17.67
CA LEU A 69 3.13 -13.91 -17.11
C LEU A 69 1.62 -13.95 -17.38
N ALA A 70 1.21 -14.39 -18.58
CA ALA A 70 -0.20 -14.55 -18.90
C ALA A 70 -0.90 -15.53 -17.93
N ALA A 71 -0.21 -16.62 -17.57
CA ALA A 71 -0.71 -17.58 -16.59
C ALA A 71 -0.84 -16.94 -15.19
N LEU A 72 0.15 -16.14 -14.76
CA LEU A 72 0.09 -15.42 -13.48
C LEU A 72 -1.15 -14.53 -13.38
N TYR A 73 -1.53 -13.86 -14.47
CA TYR A 73 -2.68 -12.94 -14.49
C TYR A 73 -4.01 -13.58 -14.92
N SER A 74 -4.07 -14.91 -14.95
CA SER A 74 -5.34 -15.63 -15.13
C SER A 74 -6.24 -15.44 -13.90
N SER A 75 -7.54 -15.33 -14.12
CA SER A 75 -8.55 -15.32 -13.04
C SER A 75 -8.61 -16.64 -12.27
N SER A 76 -8.02 -17.71 -12.81
CA SER A 76 -7.94 -19.02 -12.16
C SER A 76 -6.72 -19.17 -11.23
N THR A 77 -5.81 -18.21 -11.21
CA THR A 77 -4.61 -18.27 -10.38
C THR A 77 -4.98 -18.07 -8.92
N THR A 78 -4.61 -19.02 -8.09
CA THR A 78 -4.79 -18.99 -6.64
C THR A 78 -3.47 -19.25 -5.94
N GLU A 79 -3.25 -18.56 -4.84
CA GLU A 79 -2.12 -18.75 -3.97
C GLU A 79 -2.43 -19.80 -2.91
N ALA A 80 -1.49 -20.72 -2.70
CA ALA A 80 -1.59 -21.65 -1.60
C ALA A 80 -1.46 -20.91 -0.25
N PRO A 81 -2.35 -21.17 0.72
CA PRO A 81 -2.28 -20.53 2.03
C PRO A 81 -1.05 -21.00 2.81
N LEU A 82 -0.54 -20.14 3.69
CA LEU A 82 0.55 -20.51 4.59
C LEU A 82 0.06 -21.49 5.66
N LYS A 83 0.94 -22.42 6.05
CA LYS A 83 0.65 -23.45 7.06
C LYS A 83 1.63 -23.37 8.21
N TYR A 84 1.14 -23.54 9.43
CA TYR A 84 1.95 -23.48 10.63
C TYR A 84 2.29 -24.88 11.16
N GLU A 85 3.53 -25.31 10.95
CA GLU A 85 4.04 -26.57 11.52
C GLU A 85 4.93 -26.33 12.74
N SER A 86 5.85 -25.38 12.62
CA SER A 86 6.76 -24.95 13.69
C SER A 86 7.26 -23.54 13.36
N PRO A 87 7.76 -22.76 14.35
CA PRO A 87 8.25 -21.40 14.10
C PRO A 87 9.29 -21.35 12.97
N THR A 88 10.31 -22.22 13.02
CA THR A 88 11.40 -22.21 12.03
C THR A 88 10.91 -22.55 10.62
N LYS A 89 10.10 -23.60 10.47
CA LYS A 89 9.57 -23.99 9.16
C LYS A 89 8.61 -22.93 8.59
N PHE A 90 7.74 -22.39 9.44
CA PHE A 90 6.79 -21.36 9.05
C PHE A 90 7.51 -20.10 8.54
N ILE A 91 8.52 -19.60 9.26
CA ILE A 91 9.27 -18.41 8.84
C ILE A 91 10.05 -18.65 7.54
N ALA A 92 10.62 -19.84 7.36
CA ALA A 92 11.28 -20.20 6.10
C ALA A 92 10.29 -20.20 4.92
N ALA A 93 9.11 -20.82 5.09
CA ALA A 93 8.06 -20.83 4.08
C ALA A 93 7.50 -19.44 3.79
N TYR A 94 7.22 -18.65 4.83
CA TYR A 94 6.78 -17.26 4.73
C TYR A 94 7.76 -16.43 3.90
N ARG A 95 9.06 -16.46 4.21
CA ARG A 95 10.08 -15.71 3.47
C ARG A 95 10.17 -16.13 2.01
N ALA A 96 10.12 -17.44 1.73
CA ALA A 96 10.13 -17.93 0.35
C ALA A 96 8.93 -17.39 -0.45
N ARG A 97 7.74 -17.41 0.15
CA ARG A 97 6.51 -16.94 -0.49
C ARG A 97 6.47 -15.42 -0.65
N VAL A 98 6.92 -14.66 0.35
CA VAL A 98 7.08 -13.20 0.23
C VAL A 98 8.06 -12.83 -0.88
N THR A 99 9.21 -13.51 -0.95
CA THR A 99 10.20 -13.30 -2.02
C THR A 99 9.60 -13.58 -3.40
N GLU A 100 8.83 -14.66 -3.52
CA GLU A 100 8.14 -15.02 -4.76
C GLU A 100 7.15 -13.95 -5.19
N ILE A 101 6.23 -13.51 -4.32
CA ILE A 101 5.23 -12.51 -4.69
C ILE A 101 5.86 -11.14 -4.98
N LEU A 102 6.91 -10.75 -4.25
CA LEU A 102 7.59 -9.47 -4.46
C LEU A 102 8.50 -9.46 -5.69
N SER A 103 8.82 -10.63 -6.25
CA SER A 103 9.54 -10.74 -7.53
C SER A 103 8.64 -10.55 -8.76
N ARG A 104 7.32 -10.48 -8.57
CA ARG A 104 6.35 -10.34 -9.67
C ARG A 104 6.31 -8.89 -10.16
N PRO A 105 6.10 -8.64 -11.47
CA PRO A 105 6.15 -7.28 -12.00
C PRO A 105 5.19 -6.28 -11.35
N HIS A 106 3.99 -6.72 -10.95
CA HIS A 106 2.97 -5.90 -10.32
C HIS A 106 3.18 -5.71 -8.81
N ALA A 107 4.19 -6.33 -8.21
CA ALA A 107 4.49 -6.17 -6.78
C ALA A 107 4.75 -4.70 -6.39
N ARG A 108 5.12 -3.86 -7.36
CA ARG A 108 5.19 -2.40 -7.19
C ARG A 108 3.90 -1.79 -6.65
N ALA A 109 2.73 -2.38 -6.93
CA ALA A 109 1.44 -1.92 -6.42
C ALA A 109 1.33 -2.01 -4.89
N PHE A 110 2.10 -2.88 -4.22
CA PHE A 110 2.16 -2.89 -2.75
C PHE A 110 2.63 -1.55 -2.18
N ILE A 111 3.45 -0.79 -2.92
CA ILE A 111 3.89 0.53 -2.48
C ILE A 111 2.70 1.51 -2.40
N GLY A 112 1.81 1.46 -3.39
CA GLY A 112 0.61 2.30 -3.49
C GLY A 112 -0.52 1.89 -2.53
N LEU A 113 -0.51 0.67 -2.00
CA LEU A 113 -1.43 0.29 -0.92
C LEU A 113 -1.22 1.10 0.37
N GLY A 114 -0.05 1.72 0.53
CA GLY A 114 0.27 2.47 1.74
C GLY A 114 0.36 1.58 2.98
N GLY A 115 0.21 2.20 4.15
CA GLY A 115 0.15 1.54 5.44
C GLY A 115 1.24 0.50 5.69
N ALA A 116 0.80 -0.62 6.28
CA ALA A 116 1.69 -1.72 6.64
C ALA A 116 2.11 -2.56 5.42
N ALA A 117 1.26 -2.65 4.40
CA ALA A 117 1.59 -3.37 3.17
C ALA A 117 2.79 -2.75 2.46
N SER A 118 2.78 -1.43 2.27
CA SER A 118 3.88 -0.67 1.65
C SER A 118 5.18 -0.78 2.46
N TRP A 119 5.09 -0.73 3.79
CA TRP A 119 6.25 -0.92 4.66
C TRP A 119 6.87 -2.32 4.50
N LEU A 120 6.04 -3.37 4.55
CA LEU A 120 6.50 -4.75 4.43
C LEU A 120 7.10 -5.04 3.05
N ALA A 121 6.46 -4.56 2.00
CA ALA A 121 6.95 -4.72 0.64
C ALA A 121 8.31 -4.04 0.46
N GLN A 122 8.49 -2.82 0.96
CA GLN A 122 9.81 -2.18 0.91
C GLN A 122 10.85 -2.92 1.76
N TYR A 123 10.48 -3.38 2.97
CA TYR A 123 11.41 -4.09 3.85
C TYR A 123 11.95 -5.37 3.21
N TRP A 124 11.06 -6.19 2.64
CA TRP A 124 11.43 -7.50 2.07
C TRP A 124 11.86 -7.45 0.61
N GLY A 125 11.28 -6.54 -0.18
CA GLY A 125 11.50 -6.44 -1.63
C GLY A 125 12.51 -5.38 -2.04
N GLY A 126 12.93 -4.49 -1.14
CA GLY A 126 13.94 -3.46 -1.40
C GLY A 126 13.36 -2.12 -1.87
N LYS A 127 14.27 -1.17 -2.12
CA LYS A 127 13.90 0.21 -2.54
C LYS A 127 13.56 0.28 -4.01
N GLU A 128 13.95 -0.73 -4.78
CA GLU A 128 13.71 -0.88 -6.21
C GLU A 128 12.21 -0.88 -6.52
N LEU A 129 11.38 -1.46 -5.65
CA LEU A 129 9.91 -1.42 -5.79
C LEU A 129 9.34 0.00 -5.82
N ILE A 130 9.95 0.95 -5.09
CA ILE A 130 9.53 2.36 -5.11
C ILE A 130 9.89 3.01 -6.44
N VAL A 131 11.09 2.71 -6.95
CA VAL A 131 11.55 3.22 -8.25
C VAL A 131 10.60 2.71 -9.34
N ASP A 132 10.31 1.41 -9.33
CA ASP A 132 9.40 0.75 -10.23
C ASP A 132 7.98 1.32 -10.17
N PHE A 133 7.43 1.54 -8.97
CA PHE A 133 6.11 2.16 -8.79
C PHE A 133 6.05 3.56 -9.41
N MET A 134 7.09 4.37 -9.21
CA MET A 134 7.18 5.73 -9.77
C MET A 134 7.42 5.78 -11.29
N GLN A 135 7.87 4.67 -11.89
CA GLN A 135 8.06 4.55 -13.34
C GLN A 135 6.76 4.24 -14.09
N GLY A 136 5.69 3.87 -13.40
CA GLY A 136 4.39 3.57 -14.00
C GLY A 136 4.04 2.08 -13.98
N PRO A 137 2.97 1.69 -14.68
CA PRO A 137 2.40 0.36 -14.60
C PRO A 137 3.33 -0.73 -15.15
N SER A 138 3.22 -1.92 -14.57
CA SER A 138 3.90 -3.12 -15.00
C SER A 138 3.22 -3.74 -16.23
N VAL A 139 3.76 -4.87 -16.69
CA VAL A 139 3.17 -5.70 -17.74
C VAL A 139 1.76 -6.20 -17.41
N GLN A 140 1.37 -6.27 -16.14
CA GLN A 140 0.00 -6.63 -15.73
C GLN A 140 -1.01 -5.70 -16.40
N SER A 141 -0.86 -4.39 -16.23
CA SER A 141 -1.74 -3.42 -16.87
C SER A 141 -1.31 -3.09 -18.30
N SER A 142 -0.02 -2.92 -18.58
CA SER A 142 0.43 -2.44 -19.90
C SER A 142 0.20 -3.43 -21.04
N ILE A 143 0.43 -4.72 -20.81
CA ILE A 143 0.27 -5.78 -21.83
C ILE A 143 -1.05 -6.52 -21.64
N PHE A 144 -1.31 -7.00 -20.42
CA PHE A 144 -2.44 -7.90 -20.18
C PHE A 144 -3.74 -7.17 -19.86
N ARG A 145 -3.70 -5.84 -19.68
CA ARG A 145 -4.87 -5.01 -19.32
C ARG A 145 -5.60 -5.58 -18.09
N ARG A 146 -4.81 -6.12 -17.16
CA ARG A 146 -5.24 -6.63 -15.85
C ARG A 146 -4.82 -5.64 -14.76
N GLY A 147 -5.16 -5.97 -13.53
CA GLY A 147 -5.08 -5.05 -12.40
C GLY A 147 -6.42 -4.34 -12.21
N ASP A 148 -6.38 -3.15 -11.66
CA ASP A 148 -7.55 -2.33 -11.40
C ASP A 148 -7.73 -1.27 -12.49
N ASN A 149 -8.94 -0.71 -12.54
CA ASN A 149 -9.32 0.30 -13.51
C ASN A 149 -10.48 1.14 -12.97
N ASP A 150 -10.69 2.30 -13.60
CA ASP A 150 -11.74 3.23 -13.23
C ASP A 150 -13.05 3.05 -14.01
N MET A 151 -13.25 1.93 -14.73
CA MET A 151 -14.40 1.77 -15.65
C MET A 151 -15.76 1.78 -14.92
N ALA A 152 -15.78 1.45 -13.63
CA ALA A 152 -16.96 1.52 -12.78
C ALA A 152 -17.14 2.90 -12.10
N HIS A 153 -16.16 3.80 -12.23
CA HIS A 153 -16.21 5.13 -11.62
C HIS A 153 -17.10 6.08 -12.44
N SER A 154 -17.82 6.97 -11.75
CA SER A 154 -18.73 7.93 -12.40
C SER A 154 -18.02 8.88 -13.37
N SER A 155 -16.74 9.16 -13.10
CA SER A 155 -15.86 10.01 -13.91
C SER A 155 -14.80 9.20 -14.66
N SER A 156 -15.13 7.97 -15.07
CA SER A 156 -14.18 7.08 -15.75
C SER A 156 -13.52 7.77 -16.95
N ALA A 157 -12.18 7.77 -16.94
CA ALA A 157 -11.32 8.22 -18.03
C ALA A 157 -10.61 7.04 -18.71
N GLY A 158 -11.02 5.80 -18.43
CA GLY A 158 -10.40 4.59 -18.99
C GLY A 158 -8.97 4.40 -18.48
N LEU A 159 -8.80 4.56 -17.17
CA LEU A 159 -7.53 4.48 -16.46
C LEU A 159 -7.25 3.05 -16.00
N TYR A 160 -5.98 2.67 -16.04
CA TYR A 160 -5.50 1.36 -15.61
C TYR A 160 -4.29 1.51 -14.69
N TRP A 161 -4.21 0.68 -13.67
CA TRP A 161 -3.06 0.57 -12.77
C TRP A 161 -2.88 -0.85 -12.26
N ASP A 162 -1.66 -1.16 -11.82
CA ASP A 162 -1.36 -2.47 -11.26
C ASP A 162 -2.16 -2.68 -9.95
N SER A 163 -2.57 -3.91 -9.70
CA SER A 163 -3.17 -4.30 -8.42
C SER A 163 -2.65 -5.65 -7.95
N VAL A 164 -2.67 -5.85 -6.64
CA VAL A 164 -2.31 -7.10 -5.97
C VAL A 164 -3.55 -7.77 -5.43
N SER A 165 -3.57 -9.09 -5.46
CA SER A 165 -4.70 -9.86 -4.94
C SER A 165 -4.73 -9.87 -3.41
N ALA A 166 -5.92 -10.06 -2.83
CA ALA A 166 -6.07 -10.26 -1.38
C ALA A 166 -5.20 -11.43 -0.85
N GLN A 167 -4.98 -12.46 -1.67
CA GLN A 167 -4.16 -13.61 -1.27
C GLN A 167 -2.66 -13.27 -1.23
N GLU A 168 -2.18 -12.39 -2.12
CA GLU A 168 -0.81 -11.86 -2.05
C GLU A 168 -0.63 -10.95 -0.84
N ILE A 169 -1.63 -10.12 -0.51
CA ILE A 169 -1.65 -9.33 0.72
C ILE A 169 -1.59 -10.27 1.94
N ASP A 170 -2.42 -11.31 1.98
CA ASP A 170 -2.42 -12.31 3.05
C ASP A 170 -1.03 -12.96 3.23
N ILE A 171 -0.38 -13.34 2.13
CA ILE A 171 1.00 -13.86 2.17
C ILE A 171 1.94 -12.82 2.76
N LEU A 172 1.85 -11.55 2.36
CA LEU A 172 2.73 -10.49 2.86
C LEU A 172 2.61 -10.30 4.39
N PHE A 173 1.40 -10.39 4.94
CA PHE A 173 1.15 -10.31 6.38
C PHE A 173 1.41 -11.63 7.14
N GLY A 174 1.74 -12.70 6.43
CA GLY A 174 1.97 -14.03 7.03
C GLY A 174 0.69 -14.63 7.58
N HIS A 175 -0.41 -14.46 6.86
CA HIS A 175 -1.74 -14.94 7.22
C HIS A 175 -1.82 -16.47 7.15
N ILE A 176 -2.34 -17.08 8.22
CA ILE A 176 -2.70 -18.50 8.30
C ILE A 176 -4.22 -18.58 8.47
N PRO A 177 -4.94 -19.09 7.45
CA PRO A 177 -6.38 -19.18 7.50
C PRO A 177 -6.86 -20.25 8.49
N HIS A 178 -8.13 -20.18 8.85
CA HIS A 178 -8.78 -20.94 9.92
C HIS A 178 -8.86 -22.47 9.71
N ALA A 179 -8.34 -23.05 8.63
CA ALA A 179 -8.61 -24.43 8.23
C ALA A 179 -8.27 -25.51 9.29
N ASP A 180 -7.20 -25.32 10.10
CA ASP A 180 -6.71 -26.36 11.03
C ASP A 180 -6.56 -25.89 12.49
N SER A 181 -6.77 -24.59 12.78
CA SER A 181 -6.58 -24.01 14.12
C SER A 181 -7.75 -23.13 14.49
N ASN A 182 -8.24 -23.19 15.73
CA ASN A 182 -9.46 -22.50 16.20
C ASN A 182 -9.47 -20.96 15.99
N HIS A 183 -8.38 -20.35 15.54
CA HIS A 183 -8.32 -18.93 15.21
C HIS A 183 -7.44 -18.66 13.98
N GLU A 184 -7.90 -17.73 13.15
CA GLU A 184 -7.12 -17.02 12.14
C GLU A 184 -5.91 -16.32 12.78
N ARG A 185 -4.74 -16.35 12.12
CA ARG A 185 -3.49 -15.79 12.68
C ARG A 185 -2.66 -15.07 11.63
N TRP A 186 -1.93 -14.05 12.06
CA TRP A 186 -1.01 -13.29 11.21
C TRP A 186 0.34 -13.10 11.87
N LEU A 187 1.40 -13.05 11.06
CA LEU A 187 2.75 -12.78 11.52
C LEU A 187 2.99 -11.28 11.79
N TYR A 188 2.29 -10.43 11.06
CA TYR A 188 2.20 -8.99 11.26
C TYR A 188 0.74 -8.59 11.55
N PRO A 189 0.47 -7.52 12.31
CA PRO A 189 -0.90 -7.06 12.50
C PRO A 189 -1.47 -6.58 11.16
N PRO A 190 -2.61 -7.12 10.67
CA PRO A 190 -3.24 -6.64 9.44
C PRO A 190 -3.81 -5.23 9.64
N GLU A 191 -4.03 -4.50 8.56
CA GLU A 191 -4.48 -3.09 8.61
C GLU A 191 -5.78 -2.91 9.38
N SER A 192 -6.75 -3.80 9.20
CA SER A 192 -8.03 -3.77 9.95
C SER A 192 -7.86 -3.88 11.48
N VAL A 193 -6.74 -4.44 11.94
CA VAL A 193 -6.37 -4.48 13.36
C VAL A 193 -5.62 -3.22 13.78
N LEU A 194 -4.74 -2.69 12.93
CA LEU A 194 -4.06 -1.42 13.19
C LEU A 194 -5.04 -0.26 13.30
N GLU A 195 -5.97 -0.11 12.36
CA GLU A 195 -6.97 0.96 12.35
C GLU A 195 -7.81 0.98 13.63
N LYS A 196 -8.25 -0.20 14.06
CA LYS A 196 -9.16 -0.37 15.19
C LYS A 196 -8.46 -0.34 16.55
N ASP A 197 -7.29 -0.98 16.66
CA ASP A 197 -6.68 -1.31 17.95
C ASP A 197 -5.32 -0.62 18.18
N CYS A 198 -4.72 0.07 17.19
CA CYS A 198 -3.46 0.79 17.34
C CYS A 198 -3.67 2.31 17.37
N ASP A 199 -3.41 2.96 18.50
CA ASP A 199 -3.61 4.42 18.62
C ASP A 199 -2.62 5.22 17.75
N HIS A 200 -1.46 4.62 17.48
CA HIS A 200 -0.40 5.18 16.62
C HIS A 200 -0.71 5.16 15.14
N TYR A 201 -1.67 4.35 14.70
CA TYR A 201 -2.06 4.27 13.30
C TYR A 201 -3.28 5.14 13.04
N THR A 202 -3.06 6.22 12.29
CA THR A 202 -4.08 7.19 11.87
C THR A 202 -4.25 7.22 10.35
N GLY A 203 -3.77 6.19 9.65
CA GLY A 203 -3.65 6.16 8.18
C GLY A 203 -2.41 6.87 7.63
N GLU A 204 -1.55 7.38 8.52
CA GLU A 204 -0.19 7.85 8.19
C GLU A 204 0.83 6.97 8.94
N TRP A 205 1.95 6.71 8.28
CA TRP A 205 3.10 6.06 8.91
C TRP A 205 3.98 7.06 9.65
N ASN A 206 4.30 6.73 10.89
CA ASN A 206 5.15 7.55 11.76
C ASN A 206 6.30 6.74 12.37
N GLU A 207 7.21 7.43 13.06
CA GLU A 207 8.39 6.82 13.66
C GLU A 207 8.06 5.71 14.68
N THR A 208 6.93 5.81 15.39
CA THR A 208 6.50 4.75 16.32
C THR A 208 6.08 3.49 15.56
N MET A 209 5.36 3.65 14.45
CA MET A 209 4.99 2.54 13.55
C MET A 209 6.24 1.86 12.99
N ASP A 210 7.24 2.63 12.56
CA ASP A 210 8.54 2.09 12.13
C ASP A 210 9.20 1.25 13.23
N LYS A 211 9.36 1.81 14.43
CA LYS A 211 9.96 1.09 15.57
C LYS A 211 9.21 -0.20 15.91
N MET A 212 7.88 -0.19 15.83
CA MET A 212 7.04 -1.35 16.08
C MET A 212 7.27 -2.45 15.05
N PHE A 213 7.26 -2.11 13.76
CA PHE A 213 7.44 -3.06 12.66
C PHE A 213 8.88 -3.56 12.54
N GLU A 214 9.88 -2.71 12.80
CA GLU A 214 11.28 -3.11 12.92
C GLU A 214 11.49 -4.11 14.06
N PHE A 215 10.87 -3.86 15.23
CA PHE A 215 10.92 -4.79 16.36
C PHE A 215 10.34 -6.15 16.00
N LEU A 216 9.16 -6.19 15.38
CA LEU A 216 8.54 -7.43 14.91
C LEU A 216 9.46 -8.17 13.96
N THR A 217 9.99 -7.46 12.96
CA THR A 217 10.80 -8.06 11.92
C THR A 217 12.15 -8.59 12.44
N LYS A 218 12.73 -7.91 13.44
CA LYS A 218 13.91 -8.40 14.16
C LYS A 218 13.63 -9.69 14.93
N LYS A 219 12.44 -9.85 15.50
CA LYS A 219 12.03 -11.08 16.22
C LYS A 219 11.72 -12.22 15.26
N ILE A 220 11.09 -11.91 14.13
CA ILE A 220 10.83 -12.85 13.03
C ILE A 220 12.14 -13.37 12.46
N SER A 221 13.11 -12.48 12.28
CA SER A 221 14.39 -12.80 11.65
C SER A 221 15.44 -13.39 12.58
N ALA A 222 15.14 -13.55 13.86
CA ALA A 222 16.03 -14.21 14.81
C ALA A 222 16.21 -15.69 14.48
N ASN A 223 17.33 -16.27 14.90
CA ASN A 223 17.59 -17.71 14.79
C ASN A 223 17.81 -18.32 16.20
N PRO A 224 16.86 -19.12 16.73
CA PRO A 224 15.55 -19.42 16.17
C PRO A 224 14.59 -18.21 16.23
N PRO A 225 13.50 -18.20 15.43
CA PRO A 225 12.50 -17.13 15.47
C PRO A 225 11.93 -16.95 16.87
N LYS A 226 11.75 -15.69 17.30
CA LYS A 226 11.30 -15.33 18.66
C LYS A 226 9.85 -14.85 18.73
N ILE A 227 9.10 -15.03 17.66
CA ILE A 227 7.69 -14.65 17.57
C ILE A 227 6.95 -15.64 16.69
N GLU A 228 5.70 -15.89 17.05
CA GLU A 228 4.77 -16.74 16.32
C GLU A 228 3.58 -15.91 15.83
N PRO A 229 2.91 -16.34 14.75
CA PRO A 229 1.67 -15.74 14.28
C PRO A 229 0.62 -15.65 15.37
N LYS A 230 -0.04 -14.49 15.45
CA LYS A 230 -1.00 -14.15 16.50
C LYS A 230 -2.40 -14.06 15.94
N SER A 231 -3.38 -14.45 16.74
CA SER A 231 -4.77 -14.12 16.47
C SER A 231 -5.02 -12.63 16.65
N ARG A 232 -6.15 -12.15 16.11
CA ARG A 232 -6.60 -10.76 16.27
C ARG A 232 -6.58 -10.29 17.73
N GLY A 233 -7.08 -11.11 18.66
CA GLY A 233 -7.10 -10.78 20.09
C GLY A 233 -5.69 -10.61 20.68
N LYS A 234 -4.74 -11.44 20.25
CA LYS A 234 -3.34 -11.35 20.69
C LYS A 234 -2.60 -10.16 20.06
N TRP A 235 -2.97 -9.75 18.84
CA TRP A 235 -2.49 -8.48 18.29
C TRP A 235 -3.02 -7.29 19.06
N LYS A 236 -4.31 -7.27 19.39
CA LYS A 236 -4.90 -6.21 20.22
C LYS A 236 -4.20 -6.08 21.57
N GLU A 237 -4.00 -7.19 22.29
CA GLU A 237 -3.25 -7.18 23.55
C GLU A 237 -1.84 -6.60 23.39
N TRP A 238 -1.15 -6.95 22.30
CA TRP A 238 0.19 -6.42 22.02
C TRP A 238 0.19 -4.92 21.73
N LEU A 239 -0.73 -4.45 20.88
CA LEU A 239 -0.88 -3.03 20.52
C LEU A 239 -1.24 -2.16 21.75
N GLN A 240 -2.07 -2.68 22.66
CA GLN A 240 -2.42 -1.98 23.90
C GLN A 240 -1.21 -1.61 24.76
N THR A 241 -0.11 -2.37 24.69
CA THR A 241 1.13 -2.04 25.42
C THR A 241 1.79 -0.75 24.92
N TYR A 242 1.61 -0.41 23.64
CA TYR A 242 2.10 0.83 23.04
C TYR A 242 1.11 1.98 23.22
N ASN A 243 -0.20 1.69 23.20
CA ASN A 243 -1.25 2.68 23.42
C ASN A 243 -1.25 3.23 24.85
N ARG A 244 -0.89 2.41 25.85
CA ARG A 244 -0.87 2.79 27.28
C ARG A 244 0.53 3.01 27.84
N GLY A 245 1.56 2.74 27.04
CA GLY A 245 2.95 2.76 27.48
C GLY A 245 3.58 4.16 27.46
N LYS A 246 4.92 4.20 27.59
CA LYS A 246 5.71 5.44 27.53
C LYS A 246 5.55 6.23 26.22
N TRP A 247 5.13 5.54 25.16
CA TRP A 247 4.93 6.13 23.84
C TRP A 247 3.47 6.50 23.58
N ALA A 248 2.56 6.38 24.54
CA ALA A 248 1.15 6.70 24.34
C ALA A 248 0.96 8.09 23.73
N LEU A 249 0.11 8.19 22.69
CA LEU A 249 -0.25 9.48 22.12
C LEU A 249 -1.11 10.27 23.13
N ARG A 250 -0.90 11.58 23.17
CA ARG A 250 -1.65 12.50 24.05
C ARG A 250 -2.82 13.18 23.35
N GLY A 251 -2.92 13.07 22.03
CA GLY A 251 -3.99 13.65 21.22
C GLY A 251 -5.02 12.61 20.79
N ALA A 252 -6.24 13.08 20.51
CA ALA A 252 -7.26 12.26 19.88
C ALA A 252 -6.89 11.96 18.42
N LYS A 253 -7.33 10.82 17.90
CA LYS A 253 -7.26 10.53 16.47
C LYS A 253 -8.20 11.47 15.71
N PRO A 254 -7.82 11.91 14.50
CA PRO A 254 -8.77 12.57 13.60
C PRO A 254 -9.98 11.68 13.34
N THR A 255 -11.15 12.29 13.38
CA THR A 255 -12.44 11.71 13.05
C THR A 255 -12.79 11.98 11.60
N ASP A 256 -13.80 11.29 11.06
CA ASP A 256 -14.29 11.55 9.70
C ASP A 256 -14.79 12.98 9.52
N GLN A 257 -15.37 13.57 10.56
CA GLN A 257 -15.81 14.96 10.54
C GLN A 257 -14.62 15.93 10.39
N ASP A 258 -13.47 15.62 10.98
CA ASP A 258 -12.28 16.47 10.85
C ASP A 258 -11.79 16.53 9.40
N PHE A 259 -11.84 15.40 8.68
CA PHE A 259 -11.49 15.34 7.26
C PHE A 259 -12.50 16.10 6.40
N GLU A 260 -13.79 15.91 6.64
CA GLU A 260 -14.88 16.62 5.95
C GLU A 260 -14.80 18.14 6.18
N ASP A 261 -14.51 18.57 7.40
CA ASP A 261 -14.33 19.98 7.76
C ASP A 261 -13.15 20.61 7.01
N VAL A 262 -12.07 19.86 6.77
CA VAL A 262 -10.94 20.32 5.96
C VAL A 262 -11.36 20.49 4.50
N LEU A 263 -12.01 19.48 3.90
CA LEU A 263 -12.46 19.55 2.50
C LEU A 263 -13.43 20.72 2.28
N ASN A 264 -14.39 20.92 3.19
CA ASN A 264 -15.32 22.03 3.14
C ASN A 264 -14.63 23.41 3.26
N LYS A 265 -13.54 23.50 4.02
CA LYS A 265 -12.73 24.74 4.09
C LYS A 265 -11.98 25.00 2.79
N LEU A 266 -11.41 23.96 2.18
CA LEU A 266 -10.72 24.08 0.88
C LEU A 266 -11.69 24.56 -0.21
N GLU A 267 -12.88 23.98 -0.27
CA GLU A 267 -13.91 24.38 -1.24
C GLU A 267 -14.37 25.84 -1.04
N ARG A 268 -14.54 26.28 0.21
CA ARG A 268 -14.92 27.69 0.53
C ARG A 268 -13.88 28.72 0.12
N ILE A 269 -12.61 28.34 0.04
CA ILE A 269 -11.54 29.23 -0.43
C ILE A 269 -11.28 29.08 -1.94
N GLY A 270 -12.14 28.36 -2.67
CA GLY A 270 -12.09 28.25 -4.13
C GLY A 270 -11.20 27.12 -4.66
N LEU A 271 -10.70 26.22 -3.80
CA LEU A 271 -9.93 25.06 -4.25
C LEU A 271 -10.86 23.91 -4.66
N PRO A 272 -10.48 23.08 -5.66
CA PRO A 272 -11.27 21.92 -6.05
C PRO A 272 -11.39 20.95 -4.88
N ARG A 273 -12.57 20.35 -4.70
CA ARG A 273 -12.82 19.44 -3.58
C ARG A 273 -11.95 18.17 -3.62
N SER A 274 -11.61 17.67 -4.81
CA SER A 274 -10.86 16.41 -4.97
C SER A 274 -9.74 16.50 -6.01
N TRP A 275 -8.63 15.83 -5.72
CA TRP A 275 -7.52 15.54 -6.64
C TRP A 275 -7.63 14.14 -7.24
N ASP A 276 -8.56 13.32 -6.75
CA ASP A 276 -8.85 12.03 -7.34
C ASP A 276 -9.25 12.17 -8.82
N HIS A 277 -8.69 11.30 -9.66
CA HIS A 277 -8.77 11.37 -11.13
C HIS A 277 -8.15 12.63 -11.77
N LEU A 278 -7.40 13.46 -11.03
CA LEU A 278 -6.71 14.60 -11.60
C LEU A 278 -5.38 14.18 -12.25
N PRO A 279 -5.07 14.62 -13.49
CA PRO A 279 -3.76 14.41 -14.09
C PRO A 279 -2.66 14.99 -13.20
N LEU A 280 -1.59 14.23 -12.98
CA LEU A 280 -0.46 14.67 -12.16
C LEU A 280 0.16 15.97 -12.69
N SER A 281 0.10 16.22 -14.01
CA SER A 281 0.58 17.46 -14.63
C SER A 281 -0.26 18.71 -14.31
N LYS A 282 -1.46 18.54 -13.74
CA LYS A 282 -2.37 19.63 -13.36
C LYS A 282 -2.38 19.91 -11.85
N LEU A 283 -1.61 19.15 -11.06
CA LEU A 283 -1.44 19.41 -9.64
C LEU A 283 -0.40 20.52 -9.46
N TYR A 284 -0.87 21.72 -9.11
CA TYR A 284 -0.03 22.86 -8.76
C TYR A 284 0.19 22.89 -7.24
N LEU A 285 1.45 23.04 -6.83
CA LEU A 285 1.88 22.97 -5.44
C LEU A 285 2.73 24.21 -5.07
N PRO A 286 2.45 24.88 -3.93
CA PRO A 286 1.28 24.70 -3.09
C PRO A 286 -0.02 25.03 -3.85
N GLU A 287 -1.16 24.64 -3.30
CA GLU A 287 -2.45 24.97 -3.90
C GLU A 287 -2.69 26.48 -3.81
N GLU A 288 -3.09 27.09 -4.93
CA GLU A 288 -3.52 28.49 -4.99
C GLU A 288 -4.98 28.53 -5.46
N PRO A 289 -5.85 29.35 -4.82
CA PRO A 289 -7.19 29.60 -5.33
C PRO A 289 -7.14 30.15 -6.75
N GLU A 290 -8.09 29.73 -7.61
CA GLU A 290 -8.31 30.37 -8.90
C GLU A 290 -8.81 31.83 -8.76
#